data_AF-A0A3M0XJU6-F1
#
_entry.id   AF-A0A3M0XJU6-F1
#
_cell.length_a   1.000
_cell.length_b   1.000
_cell.length_c   1.000
_cell.angle_alpha   90.00
_cell.angle_beta   90.00
_cell.angle_gamma   90.00
#
_symmetry.space_group_name_H-M   'P 1'
#
loop_
_entity.id
_entity.type
_entity.pdbx_description
1 polymer ?
#
loop_
_entity_poly.entity_id
_entity_poly.type
_entity_poly.pdbx_seq_one_letter_code
_entity_poly.pdbx_strand_id
1 'polypeptide(L)'
;MKDRDELWDDLSDDPDFLSLSDEEKERLLSLMERMLEMGIFAVYGLEDDEEEVLFNCSDYLYRCKAQCCTFHFALTKEEVKKGIIKYNKKRPFFIAREEDGYCPHLDRSTLKCKIWKDRPLRCRRYDCREDKDVWPDGFPPPD
;
A
#
# COMPACT_ATOMS: atom_id res chain seq x y z
N MET A 1 -1.85 8.23 12.56
CA MET A 1 -2.93 7.23 12.68
C MET A 1 -4.19 8.04 12.82
N LYS A 2 -5.17 7.90 11.92
CA LYS A 2 -6.39 8.70 12.02
C LYS A 2 -7.16 8.24 13.25
N ASP A 3 -7.50 9.16 14.15
CA ASP A 3 -8.32 8.84 15.33
C ASP A 3 -9.79 8.67 14.93
N ARG A 4 -10.58 8.04 15.80
CA ARG A 4 -11.99 7.70 15.55
C ARG A 4 -12.84 8.88 15.09
N ASP A 5 -12.54 10.07 15.59
CA ASP A 5 -13.26 11.30 15.23
C ASP A 5 -12.95 11.76 13.79
N GLU A 6 -11.73 11.54 13.30
CA GLU A 6 -11.35 11.81 11.90
C GLU A 6 -11.98 10.80 10.94
N LEU A 7 -12.20 9.55 11.41
CA LEU A 7 -12.88 8.51 10.63
C LEU A 7 -14.39 8.81 10.48
N TRP A 8 -14.98 9.40 11.52
CA TRP A 8 -16.37 9.86 11.50
C TRP A 8 -16.57 11.03 10.53
N ASP A 9 -15.64 11.99 10.52
CA ASP A 9 -15.71 13.15 9.62
C ASP A 9 -15.69 12.73 8.14
N ASP A 10 -14.80 11.79 7.76
CA ASP A 10 -14.68 11.26 6.40
C ASP A 10 -15.95 10.52 5.89
N LEU A 11 -16.75 9.96 6.81
CA LEU A 11 -17.95 9.17 6.48
C LEU A 11 -19.27 9.92 6.71
N SER A 12 -19.20 11.10 7.34
CA SER A 12 -20.38 11.85 7.80
C SER A 12 -21.31 12.28 6.66
N ASP A 13 -20.77 12.46 5.45
CA ASP A 13 -21.50 12.83 4.24
C ASP A 13 -21.86 11.64 3.33
N ASP A 14 -21.47 10.40 3.67
CA ASP A 14 -21.74 9.23 2.85
C ASP A 14 -23.20 8.76 2.99
N PRO A 15 -23.98 8.67 1.89
CA PRO A 15 -25.40 8.31 1.95
C PRO A 15 -25.66 6.91 2.49
N ASP A 16 -24.77 5.95 2.21
CA ASP A 16 -24.90 4.58 2.67
C ASP A 16 -24.60 4.52 4.18
N PHE A 17 -23.60 5.27 4.66
CA PHE A 17 -23.32 5.39 6.09
C PHE A 17 -24.46 6.06 6.86
N LEU A 18 -25.01 7.15 6.32
CA LEU A 18 -26.14 7.87 6.93
C LEU A 18 -27.39 7.00 7.06
N SER A 19 -27.58 6.05 6.14
CA SER A 19 -28.72 5.11 6.14
C SER A 19 -28.66 4.04 7.23
N LEU A 20 -27.51 3.84 7.87
CA LEU A 20 -27.33 2.88 8.95
C LEU A 20 -27.92 3.39 10.27
N SER A 21 -28.42 2.46 11.10
CA SER A 21 -28.77 2.76 12.49
C SER A 21 -27.52 3.08 13.32
N ASP A 22 -27.69 3.75 14.46
CA ASP A 22 -26.57 4.14 15.32
C ASP A 22 -25.78 2.91 15.83
N GLU A 23 -26.47 1.80 16.11
CA GLU A 23 -25.83 0.55 16.53
C GLU A 23 -25.02 -0.11 15.37
N GLU A 24 -25.50 0.01 14.14
CA GLU A 24 -24.77 -0.46 12.95
C GLU A 24 -23.55 0.41 12.66
N LYS A 25 -23.68 1.74 12.80
CA LYS A 25 -22.55 2.67 12.68
C LYS A 25 -21.47 2.38 13.71
N GLU A 26 -21.85 2.15 14.96
CA GLU A 26 -20.89 1.85 16.04
C GLU A 26 -20.13 0.55 15.77
N ARG A 27 -20.83 -0.50 15.30
CA ARG A 27 -20.19 -1.76 14.90
C ARG A 27 -19.26 -1.59 13.70
N LEU A 28 -19.66 -0.78 12.72
CA LEU A 28 -18.85 -0.49 11.54
C LEU A 28 -17.55 0.24 11.92
N LEU A 29 -17.65 1.29 12.74
CA LEU A 29 -16.50 2.07 13.20
C LEU A 29 -15.55 1.23 14.05
N SER A 30 -16.06 0.41 14.97
CA SER A 30 -15.23 -0.49 15.77
C SER A 30 -14.52 -1.54 14.91
N LEU A 31 -15.17 -2.06 13.86
CA LEU A 31 -14.55 -2.96 12.90
C LEU A 31 -13.45 -2.24 12.10
N MET A 32 -13.70 -1.00 11.66
CA MET A 32 -12.75 -0.19 10.92
C MET A 32 -11.53 0.19 11.78
N GLU A 33 -11.74 0.53 13.05
CA GLU A 33 -10.68 0.81 14.03
C GLU A 33 -9.78 -0.43 14.21
N ARG A 34 -10.37 -1.61 14.42
CA ARG A 34 -9.60 -2.87 14.44
C ARG A 34 -8.87 -3.16 13.13
N MET A 35 -9.49 -2.85 11.99
CA MET A 35 -8.83 -2.99 10.69
C MET A 35 -7.66 -2.01 10.52
N LEU A 36 -7.75 -0.79 11.06
CA LEU A 36 -6.67 0.20 11.09
C LEU A 36 -5.51 -0.29 11.99
N GLU A 37 -5.81 -0.79 13.19
CA GLU A 37 -4.81 -1.39 14.09
C GLU A 37 -4.09 -2.58 13.45
N MET A 38 -4.81 -3.39 12.67
CA MET A 38 -4.26 -4.53 11.94
C MET A 38 -3.58 -4.14 10.61
N GLY A 39 -3.56 -2.86 10.24
CA GLY A 39 -2.97 -2.39 8.98
C GLY A 39 -3.72 -2.84 7.72
N ILE A 40 -5.00 -3.23 7.85
CA ILE A 40 -5.87 -3.73 6.77
C ILE A 40 -6.67 -2.58 6.11
N PHE A 41 -6.25 -1.32 6.30
CA PHE A 41 -6.98 -0.18 5.75
C PHE A 41 -6.52 0.19 4.34
N ALA A 42 -7.42 0.09 3.35
CA ALA A 42 -7.26 0.73 2.06
C ALA A 42 -7.73 2.18 2.16
N VAL A 43 -6.82 3.12 2.42
CA VAL A 43 -7.13 4.53 2.13
C VAL A 43 -7.16 4.64 0.59
N TYR A 44 -8.35 4.82 0.01
CA TYR A 44 -8.45 5.44 -1.32
C TYR A 44 -8.16 6.92 -1.16
N GLY A 45 -6.88 7.27 -1.06
CA GLY A 45 -6.47 8.67 -1.08
C GLY A 45 -6.57 9.20 -2.51
N LEU A 46 -7.07 10.42 -2.67
CA LEU A 46 -6.63 11.27 -3.77
C LEU A 46 -5.13 11.46 -3.51
N GLU A 47 -4.28 10.87 -4.34
CA GLU A 47 -2.84 10.96 -4.13
C GLU A 47 -2.40 12.36 -4.56
N ASP A 48 -1.99 13.19 -3.59
CA ASP A 48 -1.44 14.54 -3.78
C ASP A 48 -0.25 14.55 -4.77
N ASP A 49 0.14 15.71 -5.30
CA ASP A 49 1.20 15.90 -6.29
C ASP A 49 2.65 15.65 -5.77
N GLU A 50 2.86 14.74 -4.83
CA GLU A 50 4.20 14.38 -4.34
C GLU A 50 5.11 13.86 -5.47
N GLU A 51 6.38 14.29 -5.43
CA GLU A 51 7.38 13.89 -6.44
C GLU A 51 7.79 12.42 -6.31
N GLU A 52 8.25 11.83 -7.41
CA GLU A 52 8.81 10.48 -7.40
C GLU A 52 10.14 10.43 -6.64
N VAL A 53 10.38 9.35 -5.90
CA VAL A 53 11.62 9.17 -5.15
C VAL A 53 12.71 8.63 -6.07
N LEU A 54 13.77 9.41 -6.25
CA LEU A 54 14.98 8.98 -6.93
C LEU A 54 15.90 8.25 -5.94
N PHE A 55 15.87 6.91 -5.98
CA PHE A 55 16.71 6.06 -5.15
C PHE A 55 17.31 4.90 -5.96
N ASN A 56 18.61 4.64 -5.79
CA ASN A 56 19.28 3.56 -6.51
C ASN A 56 19.08 2.20 -5.83
N CYS A 57 17.93 1.58 -6.07
CA CYS A 57 17.61 0.28 -5.47
C CYS A 57 18.65 -0.81 -5.78
N SER A 58 19.30 -0.80 -6.95
CA SER A 58 20.16 -1.91 -7.39
C SER A 58 21.31 -2.21 -6.43
N ASP A 59 21.79 -1.19 -5.72
CA ASP A 59 22.94 -1.29 -4.83
C ASP A 59 22.57 -2.00 -3.51
N TYR A 60 21.27 -2.08 -3.22
CA TYR A 60 20.74 -2.55 -1.93
C TYR A 60 19.79 -3.75 -2.04
N LEU A 61 19.43 -4.19 -3.26
CA LEU A 61 18.45 -5.28 -3.47
C LEU A 61 18.78 -6.56 -2.69
N TYR A 62 20.07 -6.93 -2.62
CA TYR A 62 20.50 -8.12 -1.90
C TYR A 62 20.39 -7.96 -0.37
N ARG A 63 20.33 -6.73 0.14
CA ARG A 63 20.16 -6.44 1.58
C ARG A 63 18.68 -6.31 1.93
N CYS A 64 17.91 -5.50 1.19
CA CYS A 64 16.47 -5.33 1.44
C CYS A 64 15.60 -6.51 0.99
N LYS A 65 16.15 -7.45 0.21
CA LYS A 65 15.42 -8.62 -0.33
C LYS A 65 14.14 -8.25 -1.11
N ALA A 66 14.11 -7.07 -1.72
CA ALA A 66 12.92 -6.51 -2.36
C ALA A 66 11.69 -6.40 -1.42
N GLN A 67 11.90 -6.01 -0.16
CA GLN A 67 10.85 -5.84 0.85
C GLN A 67 9.68 -4.97 0.37
N CYS A 68 9.91 -3.93 -0.44
CA CYS A 68 8.82 -3.12 -0.99
C CYS A 68 7.81 -3.92 -1.84
N CYS A 69 8.24 -5.06 -2.40
CA CYS A 69 7.36 -5.98 -3.12
C CYS A 69 6.50 -6.84 -2.19
N THR A 70 6.71 -6.83 -0.87
CA THR A 70 5.87 -7.53 0.14
C THR A 70 4.68 -6.68 0.61
N PHE A 71 4.72 -5.37 0.36
CA PHE A 71 3.74 -4.42 0.89
C PHE A 71 2.37 -4.47 0.19
N HIS A 72 1.38 -4.01 0.93
CA HIS A 72 0.00 -3.87 0.49
C HIS A 72 -0.34 -2.39 0.41
N PHE A 73 -0.75 -1.94 -0.77
CA PHE A 73 -1.25 -0.59 -0.97
C PHE A 73 -2.29 -0.59 -2.09
N ALA A 74 -3.13 0.43 -2.08
CA ALA A 74 -4.18 0.60 -3.07
C ALA A 74 -3.61 1.06 -4.42
N LEU A 75 -4.16 0.54 -5.50
CA LEU A 75 -3.98 1.01 -6.87
C LEU A 75 -5.03 2.07 -7.18
N THR A 76 -4.65 3.06 -7.98
CA THR A 76 -5.60 4.03 -8.52
C THR A 76 -6.49 3.40 -9.59
N LYS A 77 -7.64 4.02 -9.87
CA LYS A 77 -8.53 3.57 -10.96
C LYS A 77 -7.81 3.56 -12.32
N GLU A 78 -6.98 4.56 -12.58
CA GLU A 78 -6.21 4.66 -13.83
C GLU A 78 -5.12 3.58 -13.95
N GLU A 79 -4.47 3.21 -12.85
CA GLU A 79 -3.50 2.11 -12.83
C GLU A 79 -4.14 0.75 -13.15
N VAL A 80 -5.31 0.48 -12.57
CA VAL A 80 -6.09 -0.72 -12.88
C VAL A 80 -6.52 -0.71 -14.35
N LYS A 81 -7.00 0.44 -14.85
CA LYS A 81 -7.44 0.62 -16.25
C LYS A 81 -6.31 0.45 -17.27
N LYS A 82 -5.07 0.88 -16.95
CA LYS A 82 -3.89 0.68 -17.82
C LYS A 82 -3.58 -0.81 -18.06
N GLY A 83 -4.00 -1.70 -17.15
CA GLY A 83 -3.90 -3.15 -17.35
C GLY A 83 -2.48 -3.75 -17.27
N ILE A 84 -1.46 -2.94 -16.96
CA ILE A 84 -0.07 -3.40 -16.82
C ILE A 84 0.12 -4.14 -15.48
N ILE A 85 -0.52 -3.63 -14.42
CA ILE A 85 -0.39 -4.17 -13.07
C ILE A 85 -1.37 -5.33 -12.88
N LYS A 86 -0.84 -6.53 -12.61
CA LYS A 86 -1.63 -7.67 -12.14
C LYS A 86 -2.30 -7.33 -10.80
N TYR A 87 -3.59 -7.06 -10.83
CA TYR A 87 -4.38 -6.75 -9.64
C TYR A 87 -5.10 -8.00 -9.08
N ASN A 88 -5.50 -7.93 -7.81
CA ASN A 88 -6.22 -8.99 -7.12
C ASN A 88 -7.68 -9.03 -7.59
N LYS A 89 -8.12 -10.12 -8.22
CA LYS A 89 -9.49 -10.24 -8.75
C LYS A 89 -10.60 -10.12 -7.70
N LYS A 90 -10.32 -10.47 -6.44
CA LYS A 90 -11.27 -10.33 -5.32
C LYS A 90 -11.23 -8.93 -4.70
N ARG A 91 -10.15 -8.18 -4.92
CA ARG A 91 -9.90 -6.83 -4.41
C ARG A 91 -9.24 -5.98 -5.51
N PRO A 92 -10.02 -5.48 -6.50
CA PRO A 92 -9.49 -5.01 -7.79
C PRO A 92 -8.53 -3.83 -7.72
N PHE A 93 -8.50 -3.13 -6.58
CA PHE A 93 -7.59 -2.02 -6.33
C PHE A 93 -6.37 -2.40 -5.49
N PHE A 94 -6.01 -3.68 -5.45
CA PHE A 94 -4.77 -4.13 -4.82
C PHE A 94 -3.94 -4.91 -5.83
N ILE A 95 -2.62 -4.86 -5.71
CA ILE A 95 -1.74 -5.75 -6.48
C ILE A 95 -2.02 -7.21 -6.07
N ALA A 96 -2.07 -8.11 -7.05
CA ALA A 96 -2.15 -9.55 -6.79
C ALA A 96 -0.93 -10.02 -5.98
N ARG A 97 -1.09 -11.10 -5.21
CA ARG A 97 -0.02 -11.71 -4.44
C ARG A 97 0.19 -13.14 -4.93
N GLU A 98 1.45 -13.55 -5.03
CA GLU A 98 1.81 -14.95 -5.19
C GLU A 98 1.79 -15.66 -3.83
N GLU A 99 1.92 -16.98 -3.82
CA GLU A 99 1.84 -17.81 -2.60
C GLU A 99 2.91 -17.46 -1.55
N ASP A 100 4.08 -16.98 -1.99
CA ASP A 100 5.17 -16.52 -1.13
C ASP A 100 4.94 -15.12 -0.53
N GLY A 101 3.77 -14.53 -0.81
CA GLY A 101 3.40 -13.24 -0.28
C GLY A 101 4.16 -12.09 -0.92
N TYR A 102 4.77 -12.24 -2.11
CA TYR A 102 5.37 -11.16 -2.89
C TYR A 102 4.51 -10.74 -4.09
N CYS A 103 4.78 -9.54 -4.62
CA CYS A 103 4.22 -9.07 -5.87
C CYS A 103 4.64 -9.97 -7.07
N PRO A 104 3.73 -10.27 -8.01
CA PRO A 104 4.01 -11.12 -9.19
C PRO A 104 5.00 -10.48 -10.18
N HIS A 105 5.25 -9.17 -10.04
CA HIS A 105 6.16 -8.42 -10.90
C HIS A 105 7.61 -8.46 -10.43
N LEU A 106 7.90 -9.00 -9.25
CA LEU A 106 9.27 -9.21 -8.79
C LEU A 106 9.90 -10.39 -9.53
N ASP A 107 11.07 -10.19 -10.12
CA ASP A 107 11.95 -11.29 -10.55
C ASP A 107 12.68 -11.84 -9.33
N ARG A 108 12.41 -13.09 -8.96
CA ARG A 108 12.99 -13.74 -7.78
C ARG A 108 14.49 -13.99 -7.90
N SER A 109 15.01 -14.12 -9.13
CA SER A 109 16.42 -14.41 -9.37
C SER A 109 17.29 -13.17 -9.21
N THR A 110 16.79 -12.01 -9.67
CA THR A 110 17.54 -10.75 -9.66
C THR A 110 17.08 -9.76 -8.59
N LEU A 111 15.94 -10.05 -7.94
CA LEU A 111 15.21 -9.15 -7.04
C LEU A 111 14.77 -7.83 -7.69
N LYS A 112 14.81 -7.72 -9.02
CA LYS A 112 14.40 -6.51 -9.75
C LYS A 112 12.90 -6.54 -10.06
N CYS A 113 12.28 -5.36 -10.03
CA CYS A 113 10.90 -5.20 -10.51
C CYS A 113 10.87 -5.26 -12.04
N LYS A 114 10.10 -6.20 -12.61
CA LYS A 114 9.94 -6.36 -14.07
C LYS A 114 9.17 -5.22 -14.73
N ILE A 115 8.40 -4.45 -13.95
CA ILE A 115 7.62 -3.29 -14.43
C ILE A 115 8.18 -1.96 -13.91
N TRP A 116 9.50 -1.85 -13.71
CA TRP A 116 10.13 -0.69 -13.04
C TRP A 116 9.64 0.68 -13.52
N LYS A 117 9.49 0.85 -14.85
CA LYS A 117 9.02 2.09 -15.49
C LYS A 117 7.52 2.33 -15.33
N ASP A 118 6.74 1.26 -15.19
CA ASP A 118 5.29 1.26 -15.06
C ASP A 118 4.83 0.92 -13.64
N ARG A 119 5.73 1.09 -12.65
CA ARG A 119 5.40 0.88 -11.24
C ARG A 119 4.18 1.71 -10.86
N PRO A 120 3.31 1.25 -9.96
CA PRO A 120 2.26 2.12 -9.43
C PRO A 120 2.86 3.35 -8.74
N LEU A 121 2.08 4.42 -8.63
CA LEU A 121 2.44 5.71 -8.07
C LEU A 121 3.00 5.55 -6.66
N ARG A 122 2.32 4.77 -5.81
CA ARG A 122 2.82 4.41 -4.47
C ARG A 122 4.17 3.68 -4.47
N CYS A 123 4.42 2.80 -5.45
CA CYS A 123 5.74 2.19 -5.59
C CYS A 123 6.83 3.18 -6.02
N ARG A 124 6.49 4.21 -6.81
CA ARG A 124 7.44 5.24 -7.27
C ARG A 124 7.74 6.27 -6.17
N ARG A 125 6.77 6.54 -5.30
CA ARG A 125 6.89 7.49 -4.18
C ARG A 125 7.44 6.87 -2.89
N TYR A 126 7.45 5.55 -2.79
CA TYR A 126 7.94 4.89 -1.59
C TYR A 126 9.46 5.07 -1.42
N ASP A 127 9.86 5.70 -0.32
CA ASP A 127 11.24 5.82 0.12
C ASP A 127 11.54 4.86 1.28
N CYS A 128 12.43 3.90 1.05
CA CYS A 128 12.77 2.91 2.06
C CYS A 128 13.80 3.40 3.09
N ARG A 129 14.46 4.55 2.90
CA ARG A 129 15.65 4.93 3.69
C ARG A 129 15.37 5.09 5.18
N GLU A 130 14.16 5.48 5.56
CA GLU A 130 13.76 5.64 6.96
C GLU A 130 12.87 4.50 7.47
N ASP A 131 12.60 3.50 6.62
CA ASP A 131 11.71 2.39 6.95
C ASP A 131 12.44 1.34 7.78
N LYS A 132 12.05 1.24 9.05
CA LYS A 132 12.64 0.31 10.03
C LYS A 132 12.25 -1.14 9.78
N ASP A 133 11.16 -1.40 9.06
CA ASP A 133 10.78 -2.75 8.65
C ASP A 133 11.67 -3.25 7.51
N VAL A 134 12.26 -2.33 6.73
CA VAL A 134 13.27 -2.65 5.71
C VAL A 134 14.68 -2.65 6.30
N TRP A 135 14.99 -1.66 7.15
CA TRP A 135 16.32 -1.42 7.72
C TRP A 135 16.26 -1.35 9.24
N PRO A 136 16.14 -2.50 9.94
CA PRO A 136 16.02 -2.52 11.40
C PRO A 136 17.25 -1.91 12.10
N ASP A 137 18.44 -2.04 11.48
CA ASP A 137 19.70 -1.49 11.97
C ASP A 137 20.03 -0.09 11.39
N GLY A 138 19.08 0.51 10.65
CA GLY A 138 19.23 1.79 9.99
C GLY A 138 19.77 1.72 8.55
N PHE A 139 19.57 2.81 7.81
CA PHE A 139 20.07 3.00 6.45
C PHE A 139 21.20 4.04 6.42
N PRO A 140 22.30 3.81 5.66
CA PRO A 140 22.62 2.58 4.96
C PRO A 140 22.91 1.43 5.95
N PRO A 141 22.56 0.18 5.60
CA PRO A 141 22.82 -0.97 6.47
C PRO A 141 24.34 -1.15 6.65
N PRO A 142 24.82 -1.45 7.87
CA PRO A 142 26.25 -1.69 8.15
C PRO A 142 26.77 -2.85 7.31
N ASP A 143 28.04 -2.81 6.90
CA ASP A 143 28.63 -3.75 5.93
C ASP A 143 28.46 -5.23 6.28
#